data_AF-A0A7J8USA9-F1
#
_entry.id   AF-A0A7J8USA9-F1
#
_cell.length_a   1.000
_cell.length_b   1.000
_cell.length_c   1.000
_cell.angle_alpha   90.00
_cell.angle_beta   90.00
_cell.angle_gamma   90.00
#
_symmetry.space_group_name_H-M   'P 1'
#
loop_
_entity.id
_entity.type
_entity.pdbx_description
1 polymer ?
#
loop_
_entity_poly.entity_id
_entity_poly.type
_entity_poly.pdbx_seq_one_letter_code
_entity_poly.pdbx_strand_id
1 'polypeptide(L)'
;KIHASAYHISDHPIKRKIYSFLHILAISLAGKSKMFLTMTFQWFLVFSVSIAVAAIDDDLIPSTLDGPFEPVTVPYDVSLRGNAVDLPDTDPRVRRCVEGFEPEQISVSLSVNYDSVWISWITGCSSESYLYYLLLCFWLAWLPLLESLAGEFQIGNNIKPLNPNTVASVVRYGRSRVPLTDEASGYSLVYNQLYPFEGLQNYTSGIIHHVRLTGLKPSTLYYYRCGDPSISAMSGIYHFRTMPVSGPRSYPNRIAVVGDLGLTYNTTDTIHNLKSNKPDLVLLVGDVSYANLYRTNGTGSDCYDCSFPETTIHETYQPRWDYWGRFMQSLISRTPIMVIEGNHEIEEQAGKQSFVAYRSRFAFPSEESKSSSPFYYSFNAGGIHFIMLGAYVDYSKSAKQYKWLERDLANVDRSMTPWLVAAWHPPWYNTYTAHYKEAECMRLEMEELLYSYGVDIVFNGHVHAYERSNRVYNYTLDPCGPVHITVGDGGNREKMAIEHADEAANCPEPSSTHDEDMGGFCATNFTSGPAAGKFCWDQQPDYSAFRESSFGHGILEVKNETWALWTWYRNQDSSGKVGDQVYIVRQPELCLGSIKLPKSSFADS
;
A
#
# COMPACT_ATOMS: atom_id res chain seq x y z
N LYS A 1 2.81 -17.51 -65.45
CA LYS A 1 2.62 -18.59 -64.44
C LYS A 1 2.18 -17.89 -63.15
N ILE A 2 0.90 -17.62 -62.86
CA ILE A 2 -0.38 -18.32 -63.13
C ILE A 2 -0.50 -19.64 -62.34
N HIS A 3 -1.04 -19.53 -61.12
CA HIS A 3 -2.18 -20.23 -60.48
C HIS A 3 -2.15 -19.84 -58.97
N ALA A 4 -3.18 -19.31 -58.28
CA ALA A 4 -4.65 -19.57 -58.21
C ALA A 4 -4.97 -20.90 -57.51
N SER A 5 -5.89 -21.03 -56.52
CA SER A 5 -6.96 -20.16 -55.97
C SER A 5 -6.97 -20.26 -54.40
N ALA A 6 -7.56 -19.39 -53.55
CA ALA A 6 -8.89 -18.73 -53.49
C ALA A 6 -10.07 -19.70 -53.31
N TYR A 7 -11.15 -19.44 -52.54
CA TYR A 7 -11.65 -18.24 -51.83
C TYR A 7 -11.58 -18.44 -50.27
N HIS A 8 -12.34 -17.87 -49.30
CA HIS A 8 -13.62 -17.12 -49.20
C HIS A 8 -13.71 -16.20 -47.95
N ILE A 9 -14.32 -15.02 -48.10
CA ILE A 9 -15.15 -14.31 -47.10
C ILE A 9 -16.32 -13.68 -47.88
N SER A 10 -17.55 -13.71 -47.35
CA SER A 10 -18.78 -13.29 -48.06
C SER A 10 -19.40 -12.00 -47.52
N ASP A 11 -19.87 -11.18 -48.47
CA ASP A 11 -20.91 -10.13 -48.43
C ASP A 11 -21.44 -9.55 -47.10
N HIS A 12 -21.49 -8.21 -47.04
CA HIS A 12 -22.50 -7.48 -46.27
C HIS A 12 -23.07 -6.29 -47.10
N PRO A 13 -24.39 -6.02 -47.14
CA PRO A 13 -25.00 -5.36 -48.31
C PRO A 13 -24.79 -3.83 -48.44
N ILE A 14 -24.20 -3.17 -47.44
CA ILE A 14 -24.17 -1.70 -47.34
C ILE A 14 -23.19 -1.08 -48.36
N LYS A 15 -22.03 -1.71 -48.60
CA LYS A 15 -20.94 -1.11 -49.41
C LYS A 15 -21.33 -0.84 -50.88
N ARG A 16 -22.30 -1.57 -51.45
CA ARG A 16 -22.74 -1.35 -52.85
C ARG A 16 -23.62 -0.11 -53.06
N LYS A 17 -24.36 0.38 -52.05
CA LYS A 17 -25.21 1.57 -52.22
C LYS A 17 -24.41 2.88 -52.25
N ILE A 18 -23.31 2.95 -51.51
CA ILE A 18 -22.47 4.16 -51.38
C ILE A 18 -21.79 4.51 -52.72
N TYR A 19 -21.22 3.51 -53.41
CA TYR A 19 -20.49 3.74 -54.66
C TYR A 19 -21.38 4.23 -55.82
N SER A 20 -22.64 3.76 -55.92
CA SER A 20 -23.58 4.25 -56.95
C SER A 20 -24.00 5.71 -56.70
N PHE A 21 -24.12 6.15 -55.45
CA PHE A 21 -24.47 7.54 -55.13
C PHE A 21 -23.36 8.52 -55.53
N LEU A 22 -22.10 8.16 -55.25
CA LEU A 22 -20.93 8.96 -55.59
C LEU A 22 -20.74 9.15 -57.11
N HIS A 23 -21.08 8.16 -57.94
CA HIS A 23 -20.97 8.27 -59.40
C HIS A 23 -22.04 9.18 -60.02
N ILE A 24 -23.26 9.21 -59.47
CA ILE A 24 -24.36 10.03 -60.02
C ILE A 24 -24.14 11.52 -59.71
N LEU A 25 -23.59 11.86 -58.53
CA LEU A 25 -23.32 13.24 -58.15
C LEU A 25 -22.24 13.90 -59.03
N ALA A 26 -21.24 13.12 -59.47
CA ALA A 26 -20.10 13.61 -60.25
C ALA A 26 -20.46 14.17 -61.65
N ILE A 27 -21.58 13.74 -62.24
CA ILE A 27 -21.96 14.08 -63.63
C ILE A 27 -22.80 15.39 -63.70
N SER A 28 -23.42 15.82 -62.59
CA SER A 28 -24.36 16.95 -62.57
C SER A 28 -23.69 18.34 -62.49
N LEU A 29 -22.41 18.42 -62.16
CA LEU A 29 -21.71 19.70 -61.90
C LEU A 29 -20.94 20.27 -63.11
N ALA A 30 -21.09 19.67 -64.29
CA ALA A 30 -20.45 20.10 -65.53
C ALA A 30 -21.09 21.36 -66.17
N GLY A 31 -21.25 22.45 -65.42
CA GLY A 31 -21.52 23.77 -66.02
C GLY A 31 -22.29 24.80 -65.21
N LYS A 32 -21.63 25.49 -64.25
CA LYS A 32 -21.80 26.94 -63.98
C LYS A 32 -20.77 27.48 -62.96
N SER A 33 -20.51 28.79 -63.04
CA SER A 33 -19.81 29.65 -62.06
C SER A 33 -18.63 29.05 -61.26
N LYS A 34 -17.40 29.34 -61.72
CA LYS A 34 -16.12 29.15 -60.97
C LYS A 34 -16.09 29.77 -59.56
N MET A 35 -17.02 30.67 -59.22
CA MET A 35 -17.08 31.39 -57.94
C MET A 35 -17.80 30.62 -56.82
N PHE A 36 -18.60 29.59 -57.14
CA PHE A 36 -19.27 28.77 -56.12
C PHE A 36 -18.40 27.62 -55.61
N LEU A 37 -17.47 27.13 -56.43
CA LEU A 37 -16.66 25.96 -56.12
C LEU A 37 -15.59 26.23 -55.04
N THR A 38 -15.08 27.46 -54.94
CA THR A 38 -14.13 27.86 -53.89
C THR A 38 -14.79 27.92 -52.52
N MET A 39 -15.97 28.55 -52.39
CA MET A 39 -16.69 28.62 -51.11
C MET A 39 -17.10 27.23 -50.61
N THR A 40 -17.61 26.35 -51.48
CA THR A 40 -18.02 25.00 -51.05
C THR A 40 -16.84 24.12 -50.67
N PHE A 41 -15.70 24.21 -51.37
CA PHE A 41 -14.50 23.46 -50.99
C PHE A 41 -13.88 23.97 -49.69
N GLN A 42 -13.90 25.29 -49.45
CA GLN A 42 -13.37 25.90 -48.23
C GLN A 42 -14.26 25.59 -47.01
N TRP A 43 -15.59 25.55 -47.16
CA TRP A 43 -16.49 25.02 -46.13
C TRP A 43 -16.31 23.52 -45.90
N PHE A 44 -16.10 22.70 -46.94
CA PHE A 44 -15.81 21.27 -46.74
C PHE A 44 -14.46 21.04 -46.03
N LEU A 45 -13.45 21.87 -46.31
CA LEU A 45 -12.16 21.79 -45.61
C LEU A 45 -12.29 22.20 -44.14
N VAL A 46 -13.01 23.30 -43.84
CA VAL A 46 -13.30 23.70 -42.46
C VAL A 46 -14.12 22.63 -41.74
N PHE A 47 -15.17 22.07 -42.36
CA PHE A 47 -16.02 21.07 -41.70
C PHE A 47 -15.32 19.72 -41.52
N SER A 48 -14.43 19.31 -42.43
CA SER A 48 -13.61 18.10 -42.26
C SER A 48 -12.45 18.31 -41.28
N VAL A 49 -11.91 19.53 -41.14
CA VAL A 49 -10.98 19.87 -40.05
C VAL A 49 -11.72 19.92 -38.71
N SER A 50 -12.93 20.49 -38.63
CA SER A 50 -13.75 20.45 -37.40
C SER A 50 -14.13 19.02 -37.00
N ILE A 51 -14.43 18.13 -37.95
CA ILE A 51 -14.68 16.71 -37.65
C ILE A 51 -13.38 15.98 -37.28
N ALA A 52 -12.22 16.33 -37.85
CA ALA A 52 -10.93 15.76 -37.46
C ALA A 52 -10.48 16.24 -36.06
N VAL A 53 -10.77 17.49 -35.69
CA VAL A 53 -10.51 18.03 -34.34
C VAL A 53 -11.50 17.45 -33.32
N ALA A 54 -12.72 17.11 -33.72
CA ALA A 54 -13.70 16.38 -32.91
C ALA A 54 -13.57 14.84 -33.01
N ALA A 55 -12.41 14.33 -33.45
CA ALA A 55 -12.13 12.89 -33.60
C ALA A 55 -10.67 12.52 -33.28
N ILE A 56 -9.99 13.35 -32.46
CA ILE A 56 -8.77 12.98 -31.73
C ILE A 56 -9.13 13.06 -30.24
N ASP A 57 -9.94 12.10 -29.83
CA ASP A 57 -10.34 11.85 -28.43
C ASP A 57 -9.75 10.48 -28.04
N ASP A 58 -8.44 10.33 -28.29
CA ASP A 58 -7.62 9.28 -27.70
C ASP A 58 -7.24 9.79 -26.30
N ASP A 59 -7.79 9.18 -25.24
CA ASP A 59 -7.64 9.59 -23.84
C ASP A 59 -6.16 9.85 -23.46
N LEU A 60 -5.76 11.12 -23.46
CA LEU A 60 -4.40 11.52 -23.09
C LEU A 60 -4.32 11.62 -21.57
N ILE A 61 -3.58 10.69 -20.95
CA ILE A 61 -3.36 10.66 -19.50
C ILE A 61 -2.85 12.03 -19.03
N PRO A 62 -3.58 12.74 -18.14
CA PRO A 62 -3.24 14.09 -17.75
C PRO A 62 -1.93 14.15 -16.96
N SER A 63 -1.26 15.30 -16.96
CA SER A 63 -0.02 15.55 -16.22
C SER A 63 -0.22 16.56 -15.10
N THR A 64 0.55 16.46 -14.01
CA THR A 64 0.61 17.54 -13.01
C THR A 64 1.24 18.83 -13.55
N LEU A 65 1.71 18.86 -14.80
CA LEU A 65 2.04 20.10 -15.53
C LEU A 65 0.80 20.83 -16.06
N ASP A 66 -0.32 20.12 -16.25
CA ASP A 66 -1.59 20.65 -16.72
C ASP A 66 -2.48 21.15 -15.56
N GLY A 67 -2.08 20.84 -14.33
CA GLY A 67 -2.82 21.16 -13.10
C GLY A 67 -2.61 22.60 -12.59
N PRO A 68 -3.36 23.01 -11.55
CA PRO A 68 -4.30 22.22 -10.75
C PRO A 68 -5.52 21.75 -11.57
N PHE A 69 -5.96 20.53 -11.31
CA PHE A 69 -7.16 19.96 -11.90
C PHE A 69 -8.41 20.47 -11.17
N GLU A 70 -9.50 20.69 -11.90
CA GLU A 70 -10.82 20.91 -11.31
C GLU A 70 -11.22 19.68 -10.45
N PRO A 71 -11.74 19.88 -9.22
CA PRO A 71 -12.08 18.78 -8.32
C PRO A 71 -13.11 17.78 -8.88
N VAL A 72 -12.82 16.48 -8.73
CA VAL A 72 -13.72 15.38 -9.11
C VAL A 72 -14.12 14.56 -7.88
N THR A 73 -15.42 14.41 -7.66
CA THR A 73 -16.01 13.40 -6.76
C THR A 73 -16.71 12.36 -7.62
N VAL A 74 -16.33 11.09 -7.51
CA VAL A 74 -17.07 10.00 -8.16
C VAL A 74 -18.31 9.67 -7.32
N PRO A 75 -19.53 9.66 -7.89
CA PRO A 75 -20.73 9.32 -7.14
C PRO A 75 -20.66 7.90 -6.57
N TYR A 76 -20.84 7.78 -5.25
CA TYR A 76 -20.79 6.49 -4.55
C TYR A 76 -21.91 5.54 -5.02
N ASP A 77 -21.50 4.41 -5.62
CA ASP A 77 -22.40 3.34 -6.02
C ASP A 77 -22.45 2.24 -4.96
N VAL A 78 -23.59 2.19 -4.26
CA VAL A 78 -23.89 1.22 -3.18
C VAL A 78 -23.73 -0.24 -3.64
N SER A 79 -23.88 -0.53 -4.94
CA SER A 79 -23.71 -1.89 -5.48
C SER A 79 -22.25 -2.37 -5.52
N LEU A 80 -21.28 -1.44 -5.52
CA LEU A 80 -19.86 -1.77 -5.60
C LEU A 80 -19.26 -2.18 -4.25
N ARG A 81 -19.76 -1.62 -3.13
CA ARG A 81 -19.22 -1.84 -1.78
C ARG A 81 -19.18 -3.33 -1.40
N GLY A 82 -20.32 -4.01 -1.56
CA GLY A 82 -20.60 -5.28 -0.86
C GLY A 82 -20.64 -5.10 0.67
N ASN A 83 -20.71 -6.21 1.40
CA ASN A 83 -20.33 -6.24 2.82
C ASN A 83 -18.97 -6.96 2.89
N ALA A 84 -17.97 -6.30 3.47
CA ALA A 84 -16.61 -6.82 3.56
C ALA A 84 -16.51 -7.88 4.68
N VAL A 85 -16.85 -9.12 4.33
CA VAL A 85 -16.86 -10.25 5.27
C VAL A 85 -15.45 -10.81 5.43
N ASP A 86 -14.96 -10.86 6.67
CA ASP A 86 -13.69 -11.51 7.04
C ASP A 86 -13.60 -12.96 6.53
N LEU A 87 -12.42 -13.36 6.04
CA LEU A 87 -12.11 -14.76 5.79
C LEU A 87 -12.19 -15.55 7.09
N PRO A 88 -12.93 -16.67 7.14
CA PRO A 88 -12.99 -17.53 8.32
C PRO A 88 -11.68 -18.30 8.51
N ASP A 89 -11.41 -18.72 9.74
CA ASP A 89 -10.37 -19.67 10.13
C ASP A 89 -10.44 -21.03 9.38
N THR A 90 -11.61 -21.33 8.80
CA THR A 90 -11.86 -22.49 7.95
C THR A 90 -11.36 -22.34 6.50
N ASP A 91 -10.97 -21.14 6.05
CA ASP A 91 -10.47 -20.91 4.68
C ASP A 91 -9.11 -21.60 4.46
N PRO A 92 -8.94 -22.41 3.40
CA PRO A 92 -7.69 -23.15 3.15
C PRO A 92 -6.48 -22.25 2.88
N ARG A 93 -6.66 -20.95 2.64
CA ARG A 93 -5.58 -19.95 2.46
C ARG A 93 -5.05 -19.40 3.79
N VAL A 94 -5.85 -19.44 4.85
CA VAL A 94 -5.46 -18.97 6.21
C VAL A 94 -5.14 -20.12 7.16
N ARG A 95 -5.48 -21.36 6.79
CA ARG A 95 -5.11 -22.56 7.53
C ARG A 95 -3.61 -22.86 7.43
N ARG A 96 -3.06 -23.38 8.53
CA ARG A 96 -1.72 -23.95 8.58
C ARG A 96 -1.61 -25.10 7.57
N CYS A 97 -0.56 -25.09 6.75
CA CYS A 97 -0.38 -26.04 5.64
C CYS A 97 1.01 -26.73 5.61
N VAL A 98 1.74 -26.67 6.72
CA VAL A 98 3.10 -27.23 6.91
C VAL A 98 3.16 -28.02 8.24
N GLU A 99 4.11 -28.94 8.38
CA GLU A 99 4.21 -29.82 9.55
C GLU A 99 5.36 -29.45 10.51
N GLY A 100 5.16 -29.67 11.82
CA GLY A 100 6.20 -29.47 12.82
C GLY A 100 6.75 -28.04 12.82
N PHE A 101 8.07 -27.91 12.64
CA PHE A 101 8.78 -26.63 12.58
C PHE A 101 9.06 -26.15 11.14
N GLU A 102 8.43 -26.73 10.11
CA GLU A 102 8.55 -26.22 8.74
C GLU A 102 8.13 -24.72 8.65
N PRO A 103 8.85 -23.88 7.89
CA PRO A 103 8.55 -22.46 7.78
C PRO A 103 7.24 -22.11 7.07
N GLU A 104 6.48 -21.19 7.68
CA GLU A 104 5.33 -20.51 7.09
C GLU A 104 5.38 -18.99 7.34
N GLN A 105 4.34 -18.27 6.89
CA GLN A 105 4.25 -16.80 6.91
C GLN A 105 5.47 -16.12 6.24
N ILE A 106 6.06 -16.80 5.24
CA ILE A 106 7.37 -16.42 4.66
C ILE A 106 7.24 -15.09 3.90
N SER A 107 8.07 -14.12 4.27
CA SER A 107 8.11 -12.78 3.68
C SER A 107 9.53 -12.33 3.32
N VAL A 108 9.59 -11.36 2.42
CA VAL A 108 10.80 -10.65 2.00
C VAL A 108 10.58 -9.15 2.25
N SER A 109 11.56 -8.46 2.82
CA SER A 109 11.57 -7.00 3.00
C SER A 109 12.92 -6.44 2.55
N LEU A 110 12.98 -5.17 2.15
CA LEU A 110 14.22 -4.54 1.71
C LEU A 110 15.11 -4.16 2.90
N SER A 111 16.42 -4.10 2.67
CA SER A 111 17.33 -3.26 3.45
C SER A 111 17.35 -1.83 2.85
N VAL A 112 18.21 -0.93 3.32
CA VAL A 112 18.35 0.43 2.75
C VAL A 112 18.71 0.43 1.25
N ASN A 113 19.33 -0.63 0.72
CA ASN A 113 19.84 -0.64 -0.64
C ASN A 113 19.73 -2.04 -1.29
N TYR A 114 19.86 -2.09 -2.63
CA TYR A 114 19.61 -3.29 -3.45
C TYR A 114 20.46 -4.52 -3.09
N ASP A 115 21.61 -4.32 -2.44
CA ASP A 115 22.59 -5.36 -2.15
C ASP A 115 22.23 -6.17 -0.89
N SER A 116 21.11 -5.83 -0.24
CA SER A 116 20.65 -6.52 0.95
C SER A 116 19.12 -6.59 1.04
N VAL A 117 18.60 -7.74 1.48
CA VAL A 117 17.18 -7.94 1.83
C VAL A 117 17.08 -8.71 3.14
N TRP A 118 15.95 -8.59 3.80
CA TRP A 118 15.56 -9.43 4.91
C TRP A 118 14.61 -10.53 4.43
N ILE A 119 14.83 -11.75 4.92
CA ILE A 119 13.92 -12.89 4.78
C ILE A 119 13.36 -13.21 6.16
N SER A 120 12.04 -13.21 6.32
CA SER A 120 11.38 -13.53 7.58
C SER A 120 10.40 -14.70 7.43
N TRP A 121 10.16 -15.44 8.51
CA TRP A 121 9.20 -16.54 8.56
C TRP A 121 8.85 -16.90 10.01
N ILE A 122 7.84 -17.73 10.21
CA ILE A 122 7.44 -18.29 11.50
C ILE A 122 7.59 -19.83 11.47
N THR A 123 7.98 -20.42 12.60
CA THR A 123 7.93 -21.87 12.85
C THR A 123 7.25 -22.13 14.20
N GLY A 124 6.50 -23.23 14.36
CA GLY A 124 5.87 -23.54 15.64
C GLY A 124 5.18 -24.88 15.68
N CYS A 125 5.37 -25.64 16.76
CA CYS A 125 4.69 -26.92 16.97
C CYS A 125 4.38 -27.11 18.46
N SER A 126 3.11 -27.29 18.80
CA SER A 126 2.70 -27.66 20.15
C SER A 126 3.16 -29.09 20.49
N SER A 127 4.19 -29.18 21.31
CA SER A 127 4.88 -30.43 21.67
C SER A 127 4.00 -31.47 22.38
N GLU A 128 2.91 -31.04 23.01
CA GLU A 128 1.98 -31.95 23.71
C GLU A 128 1.18 -32.85 22.74
N SER A 129 1.00 -32.44 21.48
CA SER A 129 0.15 -33.15 20.51
C SER A 129 0.82 -34.40 19.92
N TYR A 130 2.12 -34.33 19.59
CA TYR A 130 2.81 -35.41 18.86
C TYR A 130 3.02 -36.67 19.70
N LEU A 131 3.31 -36.50 21.00
CA LEU A 131 3.40 -37.61 21.97
C LEU A 131 2.03 -38.22 22.28
N TYR A 132 0.98 -37.41 22.37
CA TYR A 132 -0.39 -37.93 22.55
C TYR A 132 -0.88 -38.69 21.33
N TYR A 133 -0.57 -38.26 20.10
CA TYR A 133 -0.93 -38.95 18.87
C TYR A 133 -0.36 -40.38 18.83
N LEU A 134 0.95 -40.53 19.11
CA LEU A 134 1.62 -41.82 19.16
C LEU A 134 1.09 -42.77 20.25
N LEU A 135 0.53 -42.23 21.34
CA LEU A 135 -0.08 -43.01 22.41
C LEU A 135 -1.55 -43.38 22.12
N LEU A 136 -2.37 -42.47 21.56
CA LEU A 136 -3.78 -42.76 21.24
C LEU A 136 -3.93 -43.74 20.06
N CYS A 137 -3.05 -43.67 19.04
CA CYS A 137 -3.10 -44.58 17.90
C CYS A 137 -2.95 -46.07 18.27
N PHE A 138 -2.49 -46.39 19.48
CA PHE A 138 -2.42 -47.76 20.00
C PHE A 138 -3.65 -48.22 20.80
N TRP A 139 -4.58 -47.34 21.17
CA TRP A 139 -5.65 -47.66 22.15
C TRP A 139 -7.08 -47.24 21.79
N LEU A 140 -7.30 -46.27 20.90
CA LEU A 140 -8.65 -45.75 20.62
C LEU A 140 -9.01 -45.73 19.13
N ALA A 141 -9.29 -46.90 18.58
CA ALA A 141 -10.32 -47.00 17.54
C ALA A 141 -11.71 -46.92 18.21
N TRP A 142 -12.69 -46.29 17.55
CA TRP A 142 -14.08 -46.08 18.01
C TRP A 142 -14.31 -45.01 19.09
N LEU A 143 -14.11 -43.73 18.74
CA LEU A 143 -14.82 -42.58 19.35
C LEU A 143 -14.80 -41.39 18.36
N PRO A 144 -15.93 -40.72 18.06
CA PRO A 144 -15.96 -39.49 17.26
C PRO A 144 -15.83 -38.22 18.13
N LEU A 145 -15.43 -37.11 17.50
CA LEU A 145 -15.20 -35.76 18.06
C LEU A 145 -14.12 -35.65 19.15
N LEU A 146 -12.90 -35.34 18.70
CA LEU A 146 -12.01 -34.37 19.35
C LEU A 146 -10.98 -33.90 18.31
N GLU A 147 -11.27 -32.79 17.63
CA GLU A 147 -10.34 -32.22 16.64
C GLU A 147 -9.11 -31.63 17.34
N SER A 148 -7.92 -32.06 16.90
CA SER A 148 -6.65 -31.74 17.55
C SER A 148 -6.14 -30.37 17.12
N LEU A 149 -6.41 -29.33 17.92
CA LEU A 149 -5.75 -28.03 17.78
C LEU A 149 -4.29 -28.09 18.27
N ALA A 150 -3.42 -28.58 17.39
CA ALA A 150 -1.97 -28.62 17.58
C ALA A 150 -1.32 -27.31 17.10
N GLY A 151 -1.41 -26.26 17.92
CA GLY A 151 -1.08 -24.89 17.54
C GLY A 151 0.39 -24.60 17.20
N GLU A 152 0.59 -23.75 16.19
CA GLU A 152 1.85 -23.02 15.89
C GLU A 152 2.09 -21.91 16.92
N PHE A 153 1.04 -21.11 17.14
CA PHE A 153 0.84 -20.21 18.27
C PHE A 153 0.00 -20.91 19.36
N GLN A 154 -0.11 -20.29 20.55
CA GLN A 154 -1.03 -20.75 21.59
C GLN A 154 -1.93 -19.59 22.05
N ILE A 155 -3.17 -19.92 22.42
CA ILE A 155 -4.14 -18.96 22.99
C ILE A 155 -4.80 -19.56 24.25
N GLY A 156 -5.14 -18.70 25.21
CA GLY A 156 -5.82 -19.06 26.47
C GLY A 156 -5.04 -18.61 27.72
N ASN A 157 -5.46 -19.09 28.88
CA ASN A 157 -4.97 -18.55 30.16
C ASN A 157 -3.56 -19.03 30.52
N ASN A 158 -3.17 -20.24 30.09
CA ASN A 158 -1.94 -20.93 30.49
C ASN A 158 -0.96 -21.14 29.32
N ILE A 159 -0.76 -20.10 28.50
CA ILE A 159 0.22 -20.10 27.40
C ILE A 159 1.66 -20.36 27.90
N LYS A 160 2.45 -21.08 27.10
CA LYS A 160 3.86 -21.42 27.35
C LYS A 160 4.71 -20.91 26.19
N PRO A 161 5.26 -19.68 26.25
CA PRO A 161 6.04 -19.12 25.15
C PRO A 161 7.19 -20.04 24.73
N LEU A 162 7.36 -20.23 23.42
CA LEU A 162 8.42 -21.08 22.88
C LEU A 162 9.80 -20.44 23.16
N ASN A 163 10.83 -21.27 23.29
CA ASN A 163 12.20 -20.77 23.38
C ASN A 163 12.73 -20.55 21.96
N PRO A 164 12.97 -19.31 21.50
CA PRO A 164 13.38 -19.05 20.12
C PRO A 164 14.72 -19.70 19.74
N ASN A 165 15.54 -20.07 20.73
CA ASN A 165 16.84 -20.72 20.52
C ASN A 165 16.74 -22.22 20.18
N THR A 166 15.54 -22.83 20.13
CA THR A 166 15.39 -24.27 19.79
C THR A 166 15.27 -24.55 18.30
N VAL A 167 15.21 -23.51 17.44
CA VAL A 167 15.14 -23.62 15.98
C VAL A 167 16.05 -22.57 15.37
N ALA A 168 16.99 -22.97 14.51
CA ALA A 168 17.96 -22.07 13.88
C ALA A 168 17.33 -21.18 12.78
N SER A 169 17.72 -19.91 12.74
CA SER A 169 17.34 -18.97 11.68
C SER A 169 18.35 -19.02 10.53
N VAL A 170 18.21 -19.94 9.57
CA VAL A 170 19.12 -20.09 8.42
C VAL A 170 18.41 -19.85 7.09
N VAL A 171 19.08 -19.18 6.15
CA VAL A 171 18.67 -19.07 4.74
C VAL A 171 19.78 -19.58 3.84
N ARG A 172 19.43 -20.52 2.95
CA ARG A 172 20.28 -20.94 1.82
C ARG A 172 19.76 -20.29 0.55
N TYR A 173 20.63 -19.64 -0.22
CA TYR A 173 20.27 -18.85 -1.38
C TYR A 173 21.28 -18.99 -2.54
N GLY A 174 20.95 -18.39 -3.68
CA GLY A 174 21.85 -18.33 -4.84
C GLY A 174 21.16 -17.88 -6.12
N ARG A 175 21.96 -17.61 -7.16
CA ARG A 175 21.49 -17.18 -8.48
C ARG A 175 21.05 -18.34 -9.40
N SER A 176 21.15 -19.58 -8.92
CA SER A 176 20.67 -20.80 -9.56
C SER A 176 19.65 -21.47 -8.64
N ARG A 177 18.61 -22.11 -9.20
CA ARG A 177 17.57 -22.77 -8.37
C ARG A 177 18.13 -23.95 -7.56
N VAL A 178 19.06 -24.68 -8.14
CA VAL A 178 19.87 -25.74 -7.51
C VAL A 178 21.24 -25.75 -8.20
N PRO A 179 22.37 -25.89 -7.48
CA PRO A 179 22.50 -25.77 -6.02
C PRO A 179 22.24 -24.33 -5.54
N LEU A 180 21.85 -24.21 -4.28
CA LEU A 180 21.93 -22.95 -3.52
C LEU A 180 23.29 -22.99 -2.80
N THR A 181 24.19 -22.09 -3.17
CA THR A 181 25.61 -22.10 -2.76
C THR A 181 25.91 -21.21 -1.58
N ASP A 182 25.04 -20.24 -1.34
CA ASP A 182 25.27 -19.12 -0.44
C ASP A 182 24.41 -19.37 0.81
N GLU A 183 24.93 -19.09 2.01
CA GLU A 183 24.24 -19.32 3.28
C GLU A 183 24.36 -18.09 4.18
N ALA A 184 23.30 -17.78 4.92
CA ALA A 184 23.26 -16.71 5.90
C ALA A 184 22.44 -17.16 7.12
N SER A 185 22.81 -16.65 8.29
CA SER A 185 22.11 -16.89 9.56
C SER A 185 21.69 -15.58 10.18
N GLY A 186 20.61 -15.61 10.96
CA GLY A 186 20.07 -14.44 11.66
C GLY A 186 19.62 -14.78 13.07
N TYR A 187 18.57 -14.09 13.55
CA TYR A 187 18.05 -14.26 14.91
C TYR A 187 16.60 -14.76 14.90
N SER A 188 16.10 -15.11 16.09
CA SER A 188 14.74 -15.55 16.33
C SER A 188 14.18 -14.94 17.61
N LEU A 189 12.86 -14.83 17.69
CA LEU A 189 12.12 -14.26 18.82
C LEU A 189 10.73 -14.90 18.95
N VAL A 190 10.06 -14.63 20.06
CA VAL A 190 8.63 -14.93 20.29
C VAL A 190 8.02 -13.70 20.94
N TYR A 191 6.80 -13.34 20.56
CA TYR A 191 6.03 -12.30 21.26
C TYR A 191 4.79 -12.87 21.94
N ASN A 192 4.24 -12.10 22.86
CA ASN A 192 3.02 -12.43 23.58
C ASN A 192 2.07 -11.25 23.49
N GLN A 193 0.77 -11.51 23.56
CA GLN A 193 -0.26 -10.52 23.84
C GLN A 193 -0.94 -10.90 25.15
N LEU A 194 -0.76 -10.08 26.18
CA LEU A 194 -1.11 -10.42 27.56
C LEU A 194 -2.19 -9.48 28.10
N TYR A 195 -3.28 -10.04 28.61
CA TYR A 195 -4.40 -9.30 29.18
C TYR A 195 -4.59 -9.69 30.65
N PRO A 196 -4.30 -8.79 31.62
CA PRO A 196 -4.29 -9.11 33.05
C PRO A 196 -5.70 -9.05 33.68
N PHE A 197 -6.73 -9.45 32.92
CA PHE A 197 -8.15 -9.29 33.26
C PHE A 197 -8.87 -10.64 33.21
N GLU A 198 -9.82 -10.86 34.13
CA GLU A 198 -10.55 -12.13 34.19
C GLU A 198 -11.46 -12.30 32.95
N GLY A 199 -11.40 -13.49 32.34
CA GLY A 199 -12.19 -13.84 31.15
C GLY A 199 -11.52 -13.53 29.80
N LEU A 200 -10.47 -12.69 29.77
CA LEU A 200 -9.69 -12.43 28.55
C LEU A 200 -8.64 -13.53 28.33
N GLN A 201 -8.36 -13.84 27.07
CA GLN A 201 -7.38 -14.87 26.69
C GLN A 201 -6.04 -14.25 26.30
N ASN A 202 -4.93 -14.83 26.79
CA ASN A 202 -3.59 -14.45 26.37
C ASN A 202 -3.18 -15.19 25.09
N TYR A 203 -2.23 -14.65 24.34
CA TYR A 203 -1.64 -15.26 23.15
C TYR A 203 -0.10 -15.30 23.25
N THR A 204 0.52 -16.33 22.67
CA THR A 204 1.97 -16.37 22.37
C THR A 204 2.21 -16.91 20.97
N SER A 205 3.14 -16.29 20.24
CA SER A 205 3.40 -16.60 18.83
C SER A 205 4.16 -17.92 18.64
N GLY A 206 4.22 -18.37 17.38
CA GLY A 206 5.32 -19.23 16.95
C GLY A 206 6.69 -18.53 17.11
N ILE A 207 7.77 -19.26 16.90
CA ILE A 207 9.12 -18.67 16.80
C ILE A 207 9.18 -17.91 15.49
N ILE A 208 9.37 -16.59 15.58
CA ILE A 208 9.57 -15.71 14.43
C ILE A 208 11.06 -15.60 14.16
N HIS A 209 11.45 -15.65 12.89
CA HIS A 209 12.83 -15.64 12.43
C HIS A 209 13.07 -14.49 11.46
N HIS A 210 14.22 -13.81 11.57
CA HIS A 210 14.65 -12.79 10.62
C HIS A 210 16.11 -13.03 10.22
N VAL A 211 16.37 -13.12 8.92
CA VAL A 211 17.72 -13.33 8.36
C VAL A 211 18.00 -12.28 7.29
N ARG A 212 19.07 -11.52 7.48
CA ARG A 212 19.54 -10.53 6.50
C ARG A 212 20.50 -11.17 5.50
N LEU A 213 20.19 -11.06 4.22
CA LEU A 213 21.08 -11.39 3.12
C LEU A 213 21.84 -10.12 2.70
N THR A 214 23.11 -10.24 2.31
CA THR A 214 23.99 -9.10 1.95
C THR A 214 24.89 -9.45 0.75
N GLY A 215 25.51 -8.45 0.13
CA GLY A 215 26.38 -8.65 -1.04
C GLY A 215 25.64 -9.08 -2.31
N LEU A 216 24.33 -8.82 -2.37
CA LEU A 216 23.48 -9.17 -3.51
C LEU A 216 23.76 -8.27 -4.72
N LYS A 217 23.51 -8.78 -5.93
CA LYS A 217 23.62 -8.00 -7.18
C LYS A 217 22.29 -7.29 -7.49
N PRO A 218 22.30 -6.08 -8.07
CA PRO A 218 21.06 -5.35 -8.39
C PRO A 218 20.25 -6.05 -9.47
N SER A 219 18.94 -5.80 -9.51
CA SER A 219 17.97 -6.32 -10.50
C SER A 219 18.01 -7.85 -10.73
N THR A 220 18.62 -8.61 -9.82
CA THR A 220 18.99 -10.02 -10.00
C THR A 220 17.96 -10.92 -9.33
N LEU A 221 17.59 -12.01 -10.02
CA LEU A 221 16.75 -13.06 -9.45
C LEU A 221 17.60 -13.95 -8.53
N TYR A 222 17.21 -14.05 -7.26
CA TYR A 222 17.78 -14.99 -6.30
C TYR A 222 16.73 -16.03 -5.93
N TYR A 223 17.15 -17.29 -5.90
CA TYR A 223 16.39 -18.39 -5.32
C TYR A 223 16.82 -18.57 -3.87
N TYR A 224 15.89 -18.96 -2.99
CA TYR A 224 16.20 -19.21 -1.59
C TYR A 224 15.31 -20.30 -0.97
N ARG A 225 15.74 -20.80 0.18
CA ARG A 225 14.92 -21.53 1.16
C ARG A 225 15.34 -21.09 2.57
N CYS A 226 14.39 -21.06 3.49
CA CYS A 226 14.59 -20.69 4.89
C CYS A 226 14.30 -21.88 5.83
N GLY A 227 14.59 -21.71 7.12
CA GLY A 227 14.30 -22.69 8.17
C GLY A 227 15.55 -23.14 8.93
N ASP A 228 15.48 -24.34 9.51
CA ASP A 228 16.59 -24.97 10.23
C ASP A 228 17.07 -26.22 9.46
N PRO A 229 18.36 -26.29 9.05
CA PRO A 229 18.91 -27.42 8.33
C PRO A 229 19.44 -28.57 9.21
N SER A 230 19.38 -28.43 10.55
CA SER A 230 19.80 -29.44 11.52
C SER A 230 18.66 -30.40 11.91
N ILE A 231 17.42 -29.90 11.86
CA ILE A 231 16.18 -30.68 11.85
C ILE A 231 15.62 -30.73 10.42
N SER A 232 14.59 -31.55 10.16
CA SER A 232 14.00 -31.66 8.81
C SER A 232 13.00 -30.53 8.51
N ALA A 233 13.39 -29.28 8.75
CA ALA A 233 12.51 -28.11 8.74
C ALA A 233 13.02 -26.98 7.84
N MET A 234 13.33 -27.31 6.58
CA MET A 234 13.70 -26.35 5.54
C MET A 234 12.56 -26.19 4.54
N SER A 235 12.19 -24.96 4.21
CA SER A 235 11.09 -24.66 3.30
C SER A 235 11.38 -25.05 1.83
N GLY A 236 10.30 -25.06 1.04
CA GLY A 236 10.40 -25.16 -0.42
C GLY A 236 11.20 -24.02 -1.04
N ILE A 237 11.60 -24.17 -2.31
CA ILE A 237 12.45 -23.16 -2.97
C ILE A 237 11.60 -21.98 -3.49
N TYR A 238 11.73 -20.84 -2.83
CA TYR A 238 11.18 -19.54 -3.22
C TYR A 238 12.17 -18.76 -4.08
N HIS A 239 11.78 -17.57 -4.52
CA HIS A 239 12.65 -16.64 -5.25
C HIS A 239 12.16 -15.20 -5.08
N PHE A 240 13.08 -14.25 -5.09
CA PHE A 240 12.80 -12.81 -5.14
C PHE A 240 13.71 -12.14 -6.17
N ARG A 241 13.38 -10.91 -6.58
CA ARG A 241 14.30 -10.04 -7.34
C ARG A 241 14.75 -8.88 -6.46
N THR A 242 16.05 -8.62 -6.41
CA THR A 242 16.59 -7.42 -5.76
C THR A 242 16.17 -6.15 -6.50
N MET A 243 16.06 -5.03 -5.78
CA MET A 243 15.88 -3.72 -6.40
C MET A 243 16.96 -3.37 -7.44
N PRO A 244 16.69 -2.43 -8.36
CA PRO A 244 17.73 -1.85 -9.20
C PRO A 244 18.69 -0.97 -8.39
N VAL A 245 19.89 -0.77 -8.93
CA VAL A 245 20.89 0.16 -8.38
C VAL A 245 20.39 1.60 -8.41
N SER A 246 20.70 2.41 -7.39
CA SER A 246 20.34 3.83 -7.39
C SER A 246 20.98 4.58 -8.55
N GLY A 247 20.17 5.41 -9.21
CA GLY A 247 20.57 6.27 -10.32
C GLY A 247 19.34 6.83 -11.06
N PRO A 248 19.47 7.97 -11.76
CA PRO A 248 18.35 8.75 -12.31
C PRO A 248 17.59 8.11 -13.49
N ARG A 249 17.95 6.87 -13.87
CA ARG A 249 17.40 6.10 -14.99
C ARG A 249 17.24 4.61 -14.66
N SER A 250 17.14 4.30 -13.39
CA SER A 250 17.24 2.94 -12.85
C SER A 250 16.14 2.78 -11.79
N TYR A 251 15.02 2.14 -12.17
CA TYR A 251 13.78 2.14 -11.39
C TYR A 251 13.14 0.74 -11.36
N PRO A 252 12.46 0.34 -10.27
CA PRO A 252 11.55 -0.79 -10.32
C PRO A 252 10.45 -0.49 -11.36
N ASN A 253 9.96 -1.52 -12.05
CA ASN A 253 8.99 -1.32 -13.13
C ASN A 253 7.64 -0.87 -12.55
N ARG A 254 7.26 -1.47 -11.42
CA ARG A 254 5.99 -1.29 -10.72
C ARG A 254 6.19 -1.38 -9.21
N ILE A 255 5.72 -0.36 -8.50
CA ILE A 255 5.58 -0.37 -7.04
C ILE A 255 4.09 -0.37 -6.75
N ALA A 256 3.59 -1.38 -6.04
CA ALA A 256 2.21 -1.37 -5.56
C ALA A 256 2.12 -0.63 -4.23
N VAL A 257 1.04 0.10 -4.02
CA VAL A 257 0.75 0.84 -2.78
C VAL A 257 -0.69 0.55 -2.37
N VAL A 258 -0.87 0.22 -1.10
CA VAL A 258 -2.17 -0.09 -0.48
C VAL A 258 -2.04 0.10 1.04
N GLY A 259 -3.06 0.61 1.72
CA GLY A 259 -3.19 0.54 3.18
C GLY A 259 -4.27 -0.46 3.59
N ASP A 260 -4.56 -0.59 4.88
CA ASP A 260 -5.93 -0.83 5.35
C ASP A 260 -6.56 -2.13 4.81
N LEU A 261 -5.73 -3.17 4.70
CA LEU A 261 -6.06 -4.40 3.99
C LEU A 261 -7.08 -5.24 4.76
N GLY A 262 -6.87 -5.42 6.07
CA GLY A 262 -7.56 -6.45 6.83
C GLY A 262 -7.41 -7.84 6.21
N LEU A 263 -8.43 -8.69 6.36
CA LEU A 263 -8.43 -10.03 5.76
C LEU A 263 -9.87 -10.50 5.47
N THR A 264 -10.52 -9.81 4.53
CA THR A 264 -11.88 -10.06 4.02
C THR A 264 -11.84 -10.65 2.60
N TYR A 265 -13.01 -11.03 2.07
CA TYR A 265 -13.12 -11.38 0.64
C TYR A 265 -12.70 -10.22 -0.29
N ASN A 266 -13.06 -8.97 0.04
CA ASN A 266 -12.65 -7.78 -0.70
C ASN A 266 -11.13 -7.61 -0.70
N THR A 267 -10.46 -7.84 0.44
CA THR A 267 -8.98 -7.92 0.50
C THR A 267 -8.42 -8.95 -0.48
N THR A 268 -9.14 -10.06 -0.71
CA THR A 268 -8.67 -11.09 -1.65
C THR A 268 -8.81 -10.69 -3.11
N ASP A 269 -9.77 -9.82 -3.44
CA ASP A 269 -9.85 -9.19 -4.77
C ASP A 269 -8.76 -8.12 -4.92
N THR A 270 -8.53 -7.27 -3.91
CA THR A 270 -7.41 -6.31 -3.86
C THR A 270 -6.09 -7.00 -4.16
N ILE A 271 -5.77 -8.06 -3.41
CA ILE A 271 -4.53 -8.81 -3.55
C ILE A 271 -4.50 -9.64 -4.85
N HIS A 272 -5.64 -10.06 -5.40
CA HIS A 272 -5.68 -10.69 -6.73
C HIS A 272 -5.32 -9.69 -7.85
N ASN A 273 -5.90 -8.50 -7.80
CA ASN A 273 -5.69 -7.43 -8.78
C ASN A 273 -4.25 -6.89 -8.69
N LEU A 274 -3.74 -6.64 -7.48
CA LEU A 274 -2.37 -6.24 -7.20
C LEU A 274 -1.36 -7.30 -7.70
N LYS A 275 -1.59 -8.59 -7.43
CA LYS A 275 -0.73 -9.68 -7.95
C LYS A 275 -0.77 -9.77 -9.48
N SER A 276 -1.91 -9.52 -10.10
CA SER A 276 -2.07 -9.51 -11.56
C SER A 276 -1.28 -8.38 -12.22
N ASN A 277 -1.11 -7.24 -11.52
CA ASN A 277 -0.25 -6.15 -11.94
C ASN A 277 1.27 -6.44 -11.84
N LYS A 278 1.68 -7.50 -11.13
CA LYS A 278 3.09 -7.96 -11.02
C LYS A 278 4.07 -6.87 -10.52
N PRO A 279 3.86 -6.32 -9.31
CA PRO A 279 4.81 -5.39 -8.70
C PRO A 279 6.18 -6.02 -8.43
N ASP A 280 7.23 -5.20 -8.56
CA ASP A 280 8.59 -5.51 -8.06
C ASP A 280 8.72 -5.20 -6.55
N LEU A 281 7.85 -4.34 -6.00
CA LEU A 281 7.83 -3.88 -4.60
C LEU A 281 6.38 -3.62 -4.15
N VAL A 282 6.05 -3.92 -2.90
CA VAL A 282 4.79 -3.54 -2.24
C VAL A 282 5.07 -2.59 -1.08
N LEU A 283 4.33 -1.50 -1.00
CA LEU A 283 4.24 -0.64 0.18
C LEU A 283 2.88 -0.89 0.85
N LEU A 284 2.90 -1.18 2.15
CA LEU A 284 1.71 -1.32 2.99
C LEU A 284 1.66 -0.15 3.99
N VAL A 285 0.65 0.71 3.83
CA VAL A 285 0.56 2.02 4.47
C VAL A 285 -0.30 1.98 5.74
N GLY A 286 0.11 1.13 6.69
CA GLY A 286 -0.62 0.87 7.95
C GLY A 286 -1.79 -0.10 7.81
N ASP A 287 -2.35 -0.42 8.97
CA ASP A 287 -3.56 -1.20 9.21
C ASP A 287 -3.59 -2.55 8.46
N VAL A 288 -2.78 -3.45 8.99
CA VAL A 288 -2.42 -4.69 8.31
C VAL A 288 -3.52 -5.74 8.42
N SER A 289 -3.92 -6.10 9.65
CA SER A 289 -4.73 -7.31 9.91
C SER A 289 -6.04 -7.09 10.65
N TYR A 290 -6.25 -5.91 11.24
CA TYR A 290 -7.42 -5.55 12.06
C TYR A 290 -7.70 -6.60 13.16
N ALA A 291 -6.65 -7.16 13.78
CA ALA A 291 -6.77 -8.10 14.88
C ALA A 291 -7.45 -7.48 16.12
N ASN A 292 -7.37 -6.15 16.27
CA ASN A 292 -8.07 -5.35 17.28
C ASN A 292 -9.58 -5.17 17.03
N LEU A 293 -10.14 -5.61 15.90
CA LEU A 293 -11.59 -5.66 15.69
C LEU A 293 -12.25 -6.91 16.28
N TYR A 294 -11.50 -7.65 17.09
CA TYR A 294 -11.91 -8.89 17.70
C TYR A 294 -11.59 -8.94 19.19
N ARG A 295 -12.57 -9.40 19.97
CA ARG A 295 -12.38 -9.89 21.34
C ARG A 295 -11.36 -11.03 21.36
N THR A 296 -10.63 -11.18 22.47
CA THR A 296 -9.67 -12.27 22.72
C THR A 296 -10.25 -13.68 22.57
N ASN A 297 -11.58 -13.82 22.64
CA ASN A 297 -12.30 -15.07 22.41
C ASN A 297 -12.66 -15.38 20.94
N GLY A 298 -12.31 -14.51 19.99
CA GLY A 298 -12.61 -14.66 18.55
C GLY A 298 -13.91 -14.00 18.09
N THR A 299 -14.63 -13.26 18.93
CA THR A 299 -15.83 -12.50 18.53
C THR A 299 -15.42 -11.17 17.91
N GLY A 300 -15.65 -10.98 16.60
CA GLY A 300 -15.30 -9.75 15.88
C GLY A 300 -16.50 -8.88 15.47
N SER A 301 -16.26 -7.61 15.17
CA SER A 301 -17.27 -6.65 14.68
C SER A 301 -16.72 -5.65 13.67
N ASP A 302 -17.60 -5.01 12.90
CA ASP A 302 -17.29 -4.03 11.83
C ASP A 302 -17.02 -2.59 12.37
N CYS A 303 -17.02 -2.46 13.70
CA CYS A 303 -16.64 -1.29 14.48
C CYS A 303 -16.51 -1.76 15.93
N TYR A 304 -15.32 -1.68 16.52
CA TYR A 304 -15.07 -2.20 17.87
C TYR A 304 -15.90 -1.45 18.91
N ASP A 305 -15.74 -0.13 19.02
CA ASP A 305 -16.37 0.70 20.06
C ASP A 305 -17.90 0.77 19.94
N CYS A 306 -18.43 0.69 18.71
CA CYS A 306 -19.87 0.59 18.47
C CYS A 306 -20.50 -0.67 19.11
N SER A 307 -19.69 -1.71 19.32
CA SER A 307 -20.13 -3.08 19.65
C SER A 307 -19.69 -3.53 21.03
N PHE A 308 -18.58 -2.98 21.51
CA PHE A 308 -17.86 -3.40 22.71
C PHE A 308 -17.48 -2.23 23.65
N PRO A 309 -18.29 -1.16 23.81
CA PRO A 309 -17.86 0.05 24.54
C PRO A 309 -17.55 -0.21 26.03
N GLU A 310 -18.12 -1.26 26.61
CA GLU A 310 -17.92 -1.67 28.01
C GLU A 310 -16.64 -2.53 28.21
N THR A 311 -15.60 -2.36 27.37
CA THR A 311 -14.33 -3.10 27.53
C THR A 311 -13.39 -2.46 28.54
N THR A 312 -12.69 -3.28 29.32
CA THR A 312 -11.62 -2.80 30.23
C THR A 312 -10.34 -2.39 29.49
N ILE A 313 -10.17 -2.84 28.24
CA ILE A 313 -9.07 -2.53 27.32
C ILE A 313 -9.49 -2.89 25.89
N HIS A 314 -8.87 -2.28 24.88
CA HIS A 314 -9.02 -2.71 23.48
C HIS A 314 -8.43 -4.13 23.32
N GLU A 315 -9.29 -5.12 23.09
CA GLU A 315 -8.89 -6.52 22.93
C GLU A 315 -8.38 -6.79 21.52
N THR A 316 -7.59 -7.85 21.36
CA THR A 316 -7.17 -8.34 20.04
C THR A 316 -7.35 -9.86 19.94
N TYR A 317 -7.71 -10.35 18.75
CA TYR A 317 -7.59 -11.76 18.38
C TYR A 317 -6.37 -11.95 17.47
N GLN A 318 -5.22 -12.01 18.12
CA GLN A 318 -3.89 -12.18 17.50
C GLN A 318 -3.78 -13.24 16.38
N PRO A 319 -4.52 -14.38 16.38
CA PRO A 319 -4.53 -15.30 15.25
C PRO A 319 -4.91 -14.68 13.90
N ARG A 320 -5.60 -13.52 13.84
CA ARG A 320 -5.81 -12.76 12.59
C ARG A 320 -4.49 -12.40 11.90
N TRP A 321 -3.43 -12.09 12.65
CA TRP A 321 -2.10 -11.86 12.10
C TRP A 321 -1.51 -13.12 11.44
N ASP A 322 -1.70 -14.29 12.05
CA ASP A 322 -1.20 -15.56 11.50
C ASP A 322 -1.98 -15.97 10.23
N TYR A 323 -3.29 -15.73 10.24
CA TYR A 323 -4.15 -15.90 9.07
C TYR A 323 -3.73 -14.99 7.91
N TRP A 324 -3.44 -13.71 8.21
CA TRP A 324 -2.97 -12.73 7.24
C TRP A 324 -1.60 -13.12 6.66
N GLY A 325 -0.65 -13.51 7.51
CA GLY A 325 0.70 -13.92 7.10
C GLY A 325 0.70 -15.12 6.14
N ARG A 326 -0.11 -16.15 6.43
CA ARG A 326 -0.26 -17.34 5.56
C ARG A 326 -0.91 -16.98 4.23
N PHE A 327 -1.96 -16.15 4.23
CA PHE A 327 -2.62 -15.68 3.02
C PHE A 327 -1.64 -14.86 2.12
N MET A 328 -0.95 -13.91 2.72
CA MET A 328 -0.04 -12.99 2.03
C MET A 328 1.27 -13.63 1.58
N GLN A 329 1.75 -14.71 2.22
CA GLN A 329 2.93 -15.48 1.81
C GLN A 329 2.91 -15.83 0.30
N SER A 330 1.73 -16.03 -0.29
CA SER A 330 1.55 -16.29 -1.73
C SER A 330 2.02 -15.15 -2.66
N LEU A 331 2.27 -13.96 -2.12
CA LEU A 331 2.84 -12.76 -2.75
C LEU A 331 4.19 -12.39 -2.09
N ILE A 332 4.21 -12.18 -0.78
CA ILE A 332 5.34 -11.53 -0.08
C ILE A 332 6.56 -12.43 0.10
N SER A 333 6.45 -13.74 -0.15
CA SER A 333 7.61 -14.64 -0.30
C SER A 333 8.37 -14.47 -1.64
N ARG A 334 7.92 -13.53 -2.50
CA ARG A 334 8.49 -13.31 -3.84
C ARG A 334 8.68 -11.84 -4.20
N THR A 335 7.73 -11.00 -3.81
CA THR A 335 7.82 -9.55 -3.95
C THR A 335 8.13 -8.95 -2.59
N PRO A 336 9.22 -8.17 -2.42
CA PRO A 336 9.49 -7.45 -1.19
C PRO A 336 8.32 -6.57 -0.75
N ILE A 337 8.03 -6.58 0.56
CA ILE A 337 7.04 -5.71 1.20
C ILE A 337 7.71 -4.82 2.25
N MET A 338 7.37 -3.53 2.23
CA MET A 338 7.71 -2.56 3.26
C MET A 338 6.41 -2.13 3.94
N VAL A 339 6.41 -2.06 5.28
CA VAL A 339 5.23 -1.79 6.09
C VAL A 339 5.53 -0.63 7.03
N ILE A 340 4.61 0.32 7.15
CA ILE A 340 4.55 1.28 8.26
C ILE A 340 3.32 0.97 9.10
N GLU A 341 3.30 1.34 10.38
CA GLU A 341 2.16 1.08 11.28
C GLU A 341 0.97 2.02 11.04
N GLY A 342 -0.24 1.50 11.23
CA GLY A 342 -1.45 2.29 11.46
C GLY A 342 -1.92 2.24 12.92
N ASN A 343 -3.10 2.80 13.21
CA ASN A 343 -3.68 2.77 14.56
C ASN A 343 -4.13 1.36 14.96
N HIS A 344 -4.52 0.50 14.00
CA HIS A 344 -4.90 -0.88 14.33
C HIS A 344 -3.71 -1.77 14.73
N GLU A 345 -2.47 -1.29 14.53
CA GLU A 345 -1.27 -1.91 15.09
C GLU A 345 -0.95 -1.49 16.54
N ILE A 346 -1.65 -0.51 17.14
CA ILE A 346 -1.37 -0.05 18.52
C ILE A 346 -1.48 -1.20 19.53
N GLU A 347 -2.59 -1.93 19.54
CA GLU A 347 -2.79 -3.17 20.30
C GLU A 347 -2.32 -3.13 21.78
N GLU A 348 -2.71 -2.13 22.61
CA GLU A 348 -2.22 -2.03 24.01
C GLU A 348 -2.50 -3.32 24.81
N GLN A 349 -1.49 -3.76 25.55
CA GLN A 349 -1.53 -4.94 26.43
C GLN A 349 -0.83 -4.70 27.78
N ALA A 350 -0.74 -5.76 28.60
CA ALA A 350 -0.15 -5.73 29.93
C ALA A 350 1.18 -4.96 30.02
N GLY A 351 1.22 -4.00 30.95
CA GLY A 351 2.39 -3.15 31.18
C GLY A 351 2.52 -1.98 30.22
N LYS A 352 1.44 -1.60 29.51
CA LYS A 352 1.43 -0.50 28.52
C LYS A 352 2.44 -0.73 27.40
N GLN A 353 2.40 -1.92 26.83
CA GLN A 353 3.12 -2.24 25.61
C GLN A 353 2.17 -2.18 24.42
N SER A 354 2.64 -1.56 23.35
CA SER A 354 1.92 -1.35 22.10
C SER A 354 2.79 -1.81 20.91
N PHE A 355 2.19 -1.99 19.73
CA PHE A 355 2.85 -2.40 18.48
C PHE A 355 3.62 -3.72 18.55
N VAL A 356 3.21 -4.61 19.47
CA VAL A 356 4.00 -5.79 19.81
C VAL A 356 3.96 -6.85 18.69
N ALA A 357 2.83 -7.04 18.02
CA ALA A 357 2.76 -7.91 16.83
C ALA A 357 3.55 -7.32 15.65
N TYR A 358 3.28 -6.06 15.29
CA TYR A 358 3.94 -5.33 14.21
C TYR A 358 5.48 -5.39 14.28
N ARG A 359 6.06 -4.93 15.39
CA ARG A 359 7.51 -4.85 15.60
C ARG A 359 8.20 -6.23 15.65
N SER A 360 7.44 -7.30 15.77
CA SER A 360 7.93 -8.68 15.92
C SER A 360 7.69 -9.54 14.69
N ARG A 361 6.78 -9.18 13.77
CA ARG A 361 6.46 -9.97 12.57
C ARG A 361 7.19 -9.51 11.32
N PHE A 362 7.48 -8.22 11.19
CA PHE A 362 8.17 -7.65 10.03
C PHE A 362 9.64 -7.36 10.33
N ALA A 363 10.45 -7.32 9.26
CA ALA A 363 11.84 -6.90 9.32
C ALA A 363 12.00 -5.52 8.69
N PHE A 364 12.55 -4.59 9.46
CA PHE A 364 12.68 -3.18 9.09
C PHE A 364 14.16 -2.80 8.95
N PRO A 365 14.53 -1.92 8.01
CA PRO A 365 15.92 -1.49 7.81
C PRO A 365 16.40 -0.45 8.85
N SER A 366 15.89 -0.49 10.07
CA SER A 366 15.99 0.57 11.10
C SER A 366 17.41 0.94 11.50
N GLU A 367 18.30 -0.05 11.60
CA GLU A 367 19.72 0.17 11.93
C GLU A 367 20.49 0.61 10.68
N GLU A 368 20.14 0.08 9.50
CA GLU A 368 20.70 0.51 8.23
C GLU A 368 20.39 1.97 7.90
N SER A 369 19.15 2.42 8.12
CA SER A 369 18.71 3.81 7.92
C SER A 369 19.07 4.72 9.10
N LYS A 370 19.69 4.17 10.17
CA LYS A 370 20.12 4.91 11.36
C LYS A 370 18.97 5.62 12.09
N SER A 371 17.76 5.05 12.03
CA SER A 371 16.61 5.47 12.83
C SER A 371 16.58 4.80 14.20
N SER A 372 17.08 3.56 14.29
CA SER A 372 16.95 2.68 15.46
C SER A 372 15.51 2.55 15.96
N SER A 373 14.56 2.56 15.02
CA SER A 373 13.12 2.47 15.25
C SER A 373 12.44 1.64 14.15
N PRO A 374 11.54 0.69 14.46
CA PRO A 374 10.70 0.07 13.44
C PRO A 374 9.67 1.06 12.87
N PHE A 375 9.32 2.07 13.66
CA PHE A 375 8.26 3.06 13.40
C PHE A 375 8.62 4.17 12.41
N TYR A 376 9.87 4.23 11.96
CA TYR A 376 10.30 5.16 10.92
C TYR A 376 11.66 4.74 10.38
N TYR A 377 11.81 4.75 9.06
CA TYR A 377 13.01 4.29 8.37
C TYR A 377 12.99 4.73 6.91
N SER A 378 14.14 4.65 6.24
CA SER A 378 14.28 4.99 4.82
C SER A 378 14.93 3.86 4.02
N PHE A 379 14.74 3.86 2.71
CA PHE A 379 15.40 2.92 1.79
C PHE A 379 15.40 3.42 0.35
N ASN A 380 16.31 2.91 -0.47
CA ASN A 380 16.40 3.21 -1.90
C ASN A 380 15.86 2.06 -2.75
N ALA A 381 14.93 2.37 -3.65
CA ALA A 381 14.43 1.44 -4.68
C ALA A 381 14.79 1.99 -6.06
N GLY A 382 16.04 1.75 -6.50
CA GLY A 382 16.59 2.44 -7.66
C GLY A 382 16.79 3.93 -7.38
N GLY A 383 16.48 4.79 -8.35
CA GLY A 383 16.55 6.25 -8.26
C GLY A 383 15.42 6.91 -7.46
N ILE A 384 14.82 6.17 -6.52
CA ILE A 384 13.78 6.64 -5.60
C ILE A 384 14.32 6.44 -4.18
N HIS A 385 14.29 7.49 -3.38
CA HIS A 385 14.48 7.43 -1.94
C HIS A 385 13.09 7.45 -1.27
N PHE A 386 12.80 6.42 -0.48
CA PHE A 386 11.58 6.25 0.28
C PHE A 386 11.81 6.58 1.75
N ILE A 387 10.89 7.31 2.34
CA ILE A 387 10.87 7.65 3.77
C ILE A 387 9.53 7.18 4.35
N MET A 388 9.58 6.23 5.28
CA MET A 388 8.43 5.77 6.04
C MET A 388 8.42 6.51 7.39
N LEU A 389 7.29 7.15 7.74
CA LEU A 389 7.12 7.94 8.97
C LEU A 389 5.98 7.40 9.83
N GLY A 390 6.21 7.35 11.14
CA GLY A 390 5.25 6.85 12.12
C GLY A 390 4.43 7.99 12.69
N ALA A 391 3.11 7.92 12.54
CA ALA A 391 2.17 8.92 13.05
C ALA A 391 1.89 8.75 14.55
N TYR A 392 1.89 7.51 15.03
CA TYR A 392 1.56 7.12 16.41
C TYR A 392 2.80 7.01 17.31
N VAL A 393 3.86 7.76 16.97
CA VAL A 393 5.08 7.96 17.76
C VAL A 393 5.52 9.42 17.65
N ASP A 394 6.15 9.95 18.70
CA ASP A 394 6.56 11.37 18.78
C ASP A 394 7.22 11.88 17.49
N TYR A 395 6.52 12.81 16.82
CA TYR A 395 6.88 13.45 15.56
C TYR A 395 7.28 14.92 15.73
N SER A 396 7.32 15.44 16.98
CA SER A 396 7.68 16.83 17.27
C SER A 396 9.08 17.22 16.78
N LYS A 397 9.35 18.51 16.57
CA LYS A 397 10.66 19.07 16.19
C LYS A 397 11.80 18.74 17.16
N SER A 398 11.46 18.32 18.38
CA SER A 398 12.36 17.77 19.41
C SER A 398 12.58 16.26 19.36
N ALA A 399 11.71 15.51 18.67
CA ALA A 399 11.65 14.07 18.69
C ALA A 399 12.84 13.37 18.03
N LYS A 400 13.06 12.11 18.41
CA LYS A 400 14.01 11.22 17.72
C LYS A 400 13.63 11.02 16.25
N GLN A 401 12.34 10.92 15.94
CA GLN A 401 11.86 10.78 14.56
C GLN A 401 12.21 12.00 13.72
N TYR A 402 11.83 13.21 14.15
CA TYR A 402 12.13 14.44 13.43
C TYR A 402 13.65 14.65 13.29
N LYS A 403 14.41 14.41 14.36
CA LYS A 403 15.89 14.49 14.33
C LYS A 403 16.55 13.34 13.58
N TRP A 404 15.83 12.29 13.19
CA TRP A 404 16.27 11.34 12.19
C TRP A 404 15.94 11.83 10.78
N LEU A 405 14.69 12.23 10.52
CA LEU A 405 14.22 12.76 9.23
C LEU A 405 15.07 13.95 8.74
N GLU A 406 15.39 14.89 9.62
CA GLU A 406 16.27 16.05 9.33
C GLU A 406 17.68 15.62 8.88
N ARG A 407 18.20 14.50 9.39
CA ARG A 407 19.50 13.92 8.98
C ARG A 407 19.37 13.09 7.71
N ASP A 408 18.29 12.33 7.58
CA ASP A 408 18.05 11.41 6.46
C ASP A 408 17.91 12.22 5.15
N LEU A 409 17.01 13.21 5.15
CA LEU A 409 16.83 14.19 4.06
C LEU A 409 18.12 14.91 3.69
N ALA A 410 18.92 15.33 4.67
CA ALA A 410 20.20 15.99 4.44
C ALA A 410 21.26 15.11 3.76
N ASN A 411 21.06 13.79 3.70
CA ASN A 411 21.92 12.84 2.98
C ASN A 411 21.36 12.44 1.58
N VAL A 412 20.20 12.96 1.16
CA VAL A 412 19.57 12.59 -0.13
C VAL A 412 20.23 13.34 -1.31
N ASP A 413 21.10 12.64 -2.04
CA ASP A 413 21.60 13.12 -3.33
C ASP A 413 20.53 12.97 -4.43
N ARG A 414 19.82 14.06 -4.74
CA ARG A 414 18.79 14.10 -5.80
C ARG A 414 19.34 13.91 -7.22
N SER A 415 20.66 13.83 -7.44
CA SER A 415 21.24 13.38 -8.71
C SER A 415 21.31 11.85 -8.82
N MET A 416 21.36 11.14 -7.69
CA MET A 416 21.37 9.68 -7.59
C MET A 416 19.97 9.09 -7.34
N THR A 417 19.17 9.75 -6.50
CA THR A 417 17.75 9.46 -6.26
C THR A 417 16.89 10.69 -6.55
N PRO A 418 16.57 11.00 -7.82
CA PRO A 418 15.76 12.16 -8.17
C PRO A 418 14.38 12.17 -7.50
N TRP A 419 13.78 11.00 -7.32
CA TRP A 419 12.49 10.87 -6.66
C TRP A 419 12.65 10.75 -5.15
N LEU A 420 11.95 11.59 -4.42
CA LEU A 420 11.84 11.59 -2.97
C LEU A 420 10.36 11.36 -2.63
N VAL A 421 10.04 10.20 -2.05
CA VAL A 421 8.67 9.77 -1.78
C VAL A 421 8.54 9.43 -0.30
N ALA A 422 7.47 9.92 0.34
CA ALA A 422 7.18 9.61 1.73
C ALA A 422 5.90 8.78 1.88
N ALA A 423 5.79 8.03 2.98
CA ALA A 423 4.55 7.34 3.35
C ALA A 423 4.38 7.29 4.87
N TRP A 424 3.14 7.46 5.33
CA TRP A 424 2.69 7.32 6.71
C TRP A 424 1.19 7.08 6.71
N HIS A 425 0.62 6.51 7.78
CA HIS A 425 -0.76 6.04 7.75
C HIS A 425 -1.83 7.16 7.61
N PRO A 426 -2.09 8.04 8.61
CA PRO A 426 -3.18 9.01 8.52
C PRO A 426 -2.88 10.20 7.57
N PRO A 427 -3.79 10.54 6.64
CA PRO A 427 -3.59 11.61 5.67
C PRO A 427 -3.65 13.02 6.27
N TRP A 428 -2.91 13.95 5.67
CA TRP A 428 -2.94 15.39 6.03
C TRP A 428 -3.95 16.23 5.23
N TYR A 429 -4.44 15.69 4.11
CA TYR A 429 -5.23 16.41 3.10
C TYR A 429 -6.49 15.67 2.65
N ASN A 430 -7.04 14.81 3.52
CA ASN A 430 -8.34 14.17 3.28
C ASN A 430 -9.48 15.18 3.27
N THR A 431 -10.52 14.88 2.49
CA THR A 431 -11.76 15.67 2.43
C THR A 431 -13.01 14.89 2.83
N TYR A 432 -12.86 13.59 3.09
CA TYR A 432 -13.85 12.78 3.81
C TYR A 432 -14.07 13.27 5.25
N THR A 433 -15.29 13.09 5.78
CA THR A 433 -15.62 13.39 7.19
C THR A 433 -14.90 12.46 8.16
N ALA A 434 -14.66 11.21 7.76
CA ALA A 434 -13.84 10.27 8.51
C ALA A 434 -12.39 10.80 8.62
N HIS A 435 -11.90 10.93 9.85
CA HIS A 435 -10.54 11.37 10.20
C HIS A 435 -10.17 12.77 9.65
N TYR A 436 -11.17 13.64 9.40
CA TYR A 436 -10.95 14.95 8.80
C TYR A 436 -10.01 15.83 9.65
N LYS A 437 -8.84 16.20 9.12
CA LYS A 437 -7.80 17.00 9.82
C LYS A 437 -7.23 16.37 11.11
N GLU A 438 -7.35 15.06 11.28
CA GLU A 438 -6.91 14.37 12.50
C GLU A 438 -5.38 14.49 12.71
N ALA A 439 -4.60 14.19 11.67
CA ALA A 439 -3.14 14.29 11.68
C ALA A 439 -2.59 15.73 11.52
N GLU A 440 -3.39 16.78 11.73
CA GLU A 440 -2.98 18.19 11.54
C GLU A 440 -1.76 18.57 12.39
N CYS A 441 -1.60 18.03 13.61
CA CYS A 441 -0.40 18.28 14.42
C CYS A 441 0.87 17.72 13.77
N MET A 442 0.79 16.54 13.15
CA MET A 442 1.91 15.96 12.39
C MET A 442 2.24 16.81 11.15
N ARG A 443 1.22 17.34 10.47
CA ARG A 443 1.40 18.29 9.35
C ARG A 443 2.14 19.56 9.78
N LEU A 444 1.68 20.24 10.83
CA LEU A 444 2.31 21.48 11.32
C LEU A 444 3.76 21.27 11.81
N GLU A 445 4.08 20.08 12.32
CA GLU A 445 5.45 19.74 12.67
C GLU A 445 6.31 19.43 11.42
N MET A 446 5.88 18.52 10.54
CA MET A 446 6.76 17.95 9.52
C MET A 446 6.65 18.55 8.11
N GLU A 447 5.54 19.20 7.73
CA GLU A 447 5.30 19.59 6.33
C GLU A 447 6.35 20.58 5.80
N GLU A 448 6.71 21.60 6.58
CA GLU A 448 7.75 22.59 6.20
C GLU A 448 9.10 21.91 5.91
N LEU A 449 9.47 20.88 6.69
CA LEU A 449 10.71 20.13 6.47
C LEU A 449 10.64 19.32 5.17
N LEU A 450 9.57 18.56 4.96
CA LEU A 450 9.37 17.75 3.75
C LEU A 450 9.31 18.61 2.49
N TYR A 451 8.60 19.74 2.53
CA TYR A 451 8.56 20.72 1.45
C TYR A 451 9.94 21.35 1.19
N SER A 452 10.70 21.70 2.24
CA SER A 452 12.05 22.28 2.08
C SER A 452 13.09 21.33 1.45
N TYR A 453 12.82 20.03 1.42
CA TYR A 453 13.62 19.07 0.66
C TYR A 453 12.96 18.63 -0.66
N GLY A 454 11.79 19.17 -1.00
CA GLY A 454 11.05 18.89 -2.24
C GLY A 454 10.67 17.42 -2.38
N VAL A 455 9.92 16.88 -1.41
CA VAL A 455 9.21 15.60 -1.55
C VAL A 455 8.27 15.67 -2.75
N ASP A 456 8.33 14.68 -3.64
CA ASP A 456 7.59 14.69 -4.90
C ASP A 456 6.17 14.12 -4.75
N ILE A 457 6.01 13.10 -3.89
CA ILE A 457 4.78 12.30 -3.66
C ILE A 457 4.71 11.89 -2.18
N VAL A 458 3.50 11.86 -1.61
CA VAL A 458 3.17 11.28 -0.30
C VAL A 458 2.09 10.20 -0.47
N PHE A 459 2.25 9.05 0.17
CA PHE A 459 1.24 7.99 0.26
C PHE A 459 0.66 7.85 1.66
N ASN A 460 -0.67 7.74 1.74
CA ASN A 460 -1.43 7.59 2.99
C ASN A 460 -2.40 6.39 2.91
N GLY A 461 -2.83 5.89 4.07
CA GLY A 461 -3.90 4.91 4.24
C GLY A 461 -5.04 5.52 5.05
N HIS A 462 -5.53 4.79 6.05
CA HIS A 462 -6.38 5.21 7.18
C HIS A 462 -7.82 5.60 6.82
N VAL A 463 -8.00 6.53 5.89
CA VAL A 463 -9.33 6.86 5.38
C VAL A 463 -9.72 5.79 4.37
N HIS A 464 -10.77 5.05 4.69
CA HIS A 464 -11.29 3.94 3.87
C HIS A 464 -11.97 4.40 2.56
N ALA A 465 -11.22 5.06 1.69
CA ALA A 465 -11.57 5.51 0.34
C ALA A 465 -10.30 5.86 -0.44
N TYR A 466 -10.42 6.05 -1.76
CA TYR A 466 -9.35 6.60 -2.59
C TYR A 466 -9.46 8.13 -2.67
N GLU A 467 -8.36 8.85 -2.45
CA GLU A 467 -8.28 10.29 -2.69
C GLU A 467 -6.90 10.71 -3.20
N ARG A 468 -6.86 11.59 -4.20
CA ARG A 468 -5.64 12.20 -4.73
C ARG A 468 -5.76 13.72 -4.72
N SER A 469 -4.75 14.37 -4.14
CA SER A 469 -4.67 15.83 -4.14
C SER A 469 -4.17 16.40 -5.47
N ASN A 470 -4.43 17.68 -5.70
CA ASN A 470 -3.57 18.54 -6.50
C ASN A 470 -2.23 18.76 -5.75
N ARG A 471 -1.20 19.33 -6.41
CA ARG A 471 0.01 19.73 -5.67
C ARG A 471 -0.33 20.81 -4.65
N VAL A 472 -0.01 20.55 -3.39
CA VAL A 472 -0.47 21.35 -2.24
C VAL A 472 0.66 21.54 -1.23
N TYR A 473 0.71 22.72 -0.61
CA TYR A 473 1.54 23.02 0.54
C TYR A 473 0.78 23.96 1.49
N ASN A 474 0.69 23.61 2.77
CA ASN A 474 -0.05 24.32 3.81
C ASN A 474 -1.46 24.77 3.37
N TYR A 475 -2.27 23.81 2.89
CA TYR A 475 -3.62 23.98 2.29
C TYR A 475 -3.70 24.96 1.10
N THR A 476 -2.56 25.37 0.53
CA THR A 476 -2.49 26.24 -0.65
C THR A 476 -2.04 25.43 -1.86
N LEU A 477 -2.66 25.65 -3.01
CA LEU A 477 -2.21 25.07 -4.28
C LEU A 477 -0.83 25.62 -4.64
N ASP A 478 0.18 24.75 -4.75
CA ASP A 478 1.59 25.11 -4.95
C ASP A 478 2.22 24.13 -5.97
N PRO A 479 2.79 24.60 -7.10
CA PRO A 479 3.38 23.72 -8.12
C PRO A 479 4.62 22.94 -7.64
N CYS A 480 5.19 23.31 -6.49
CA CYS A 480 6.30 22.62 -5.83
C CYS A 480 5.86 21.78 -4.61
N GLY A 481 4.58 21.83 -4.22
CA GLY A 481 4.02 20.96 -3.19
C GLY A 481 4.00 19.49 -3.64
N PRO A 482 4.11 18.52 -2.71
CA PRO A 482 3.91 17.11 -3.01
C PRO A 482 2.50 16.83 -3.55
N VAL A 483 2.35 15.70 -4.26
CA VAL A 483 1.03 15.09 -4.49
C VAL A 483 0.75 14.13 -3.33
N HIS A 484 -0.30 14.35 -2.56
CA HIS A 484 -0.78 13.43 -1.54
C HIS A 484 -1.78 12.44 -2.16
N ILE A 485 -1.63 11.16 -1.82
CA ILE A 485 -2.45 10.08 -2.36
C ILE A 485 -2.83 9.12 -1.23
N THR A 486 -4.11 9.12 -0.88
CA THR A 486 -4.75 8.23 0.09
C THR A 486 -5.22 6.96 -0.63
N VAL A 487 -4.75 5.81 -0.15
CA VAL A 487 -5.12 4.46 -0.62
C VAL A 487 -5.43 3.55 0.58
N GLY A 488 -6.24 4.05 1.52
CA GLY A 488 -6.80 3.27 2.64
C GLY A 488 -7.95 2.34 2.21
N ASP A 489 -8.08 2.10 0.91
CA ASP A 489 -9.16 1.37 0.27
C ASP A 489 -8.85 -0.13 0.09
N GLY A 490 -7.96 -0.68 0.91
CA GLY A 490 -7.42 -2.05 0.77
C GLY A 490 -8.41 -3.20 0.95
N GLY A 491 -9.57 -2.95 1.56
CA GLY A 491 -10.67 -3.92 1.66
C GLY A 491 -10.90 -4.52 3.05
N ASN A 492 -10.54 -3.83 4.14
CA ASN A 492 -10.89 -4.27 5.50
C ASN A 492 -12.42 -4.31 5.74
N ARG A 493 -12.82 -4.75 6.94
CA ARG A 493 -14.23 -5.04 7.29
C ARG A 493 -15.08 -3.83 7.70
N GLU A 494 -14.46 -2.67 7.93
CA GLU A 494 -15.15 -1.51 8.50
C GLU A 494 -16.04 -0.78 7.47
N LYS A 495 -16.42 0.46 7.80
CA LYS A 495 -17.15 1.33 6.91
C LYS A 495 -16.20 2.02 5.94
N MET A 496 -16.47 1.86 4.65
CA MET A 496 -16.02 2.77 3.60
C MET A 496 -16.35 4.23 4.00
N ALA A 497 -15.39 5.14 3.84
CA ALA A 497 -15.62 6.57 3.96
C ALA A 497 -16.45 7.05 2.74
N ILE A 498 -17.60 7.67 3.00
CA ILE A 498 -18.61 8.04 1.98
C ILE A 498 -19.05 9.50 2.12
N GLU A 499 -19.20 9.98 3.35
CA GLU A 499 -19.57 11.36 3.68
C GLU A 499 -18.34 12.27 3.62
N HIS A 500 -18.51 13.46 3.05
CA HIS A 500 -17.44 14.44 2.85
C HIS A 500 -17.60 15.65 3.79
N ALA A 501 -16.50 16.16 4.33
CA ALA A 501 -16.52 17.25 5.32
C ALA A 501 -17.04 18.58 4.74
N ASP A 502 -17.04 18.73 3.41
CA ASP A 502 -17.62 19.85 2.67
C ASP A 502 -19.13 19.72 2.37
N GLU A 503 -19.76 18.58 2.66
CA GLU A 503 -21.20 18.41 2.48
C GLU A 503 -22.01 19.09 3.61
N ALA A 504 -23.23 19.52 3.28
CA ALA A 504 -24.08 20.27 4.20
C ALA A 504 -24.43 19.44 5.46
N ALA A 505 -23.97 19.93 6.61
CA ALA A 505 -24.03 19.30 7.94
C ALA A 505 -23.06 18.13 8.20
N ASN A 506 -22.16 17.80 7.28
CA ASN A 506 -21.15 16.74 7.43
C ASN A 506 -19.76 17.25 7.87
N CYS A 507 -19.58 18.57 8.00
CA CYS A 507 -18.40 19.19 8.61
C CYS A 507 -18.37 18.90 10.13
N PRO A 508 -17.36 18.19 10.67
CA PRO A 508 -17.30 17.85 12.08
C PRO A 508 -16.96 19.07 12.96
N GLU A 509 -17.33 19.01 14.24
CA GLU A 509 -16.86 19.97 15.24
C GLU A 509 -15.34 19.85 15.41
N PRO A 510 -14.56 20.95 15.46
CA PRO A 510 -13.10 20.88 15.51
C PRO A 510 -12.59 20.02 16.68
N SER A 511 -13.21 20.13 17.85
CA SER A 511 -12.80 19.36 19.04
C SER A 511 -13.08 17.86 18.97
N SER A 512 -13.80 17.37 17.95
CA SER A 512 -14.01 15.94 17.70
C SER A 512 -13.10 15.35 16.61
N THR A 513 -12.15 16.12 16.08
CA THR A 513 -11.12 15.63 15.13
C THR A 513 -9.77 15.40 15.82
N HIS A 514 -9.76 15.05 17.10
CA HIS A 514 -8.55 14.79 17.88
C HIS A 514 -8.40 13.28 18.13
N ASP A 515 -7.32 12.70 17.62
CA ASP A 515 -6.83 11.37 18.02
C ASP A 515 -5.93 11.50 19.26
N GLU A 516 -6.26 10.77 20.34
CA GLU A 516 -5.52 10.82 21.62
C GLU A 516 -4.14 10.11 21.57
N ASP A 517 -3.97 9.11 20.71
CA ASP A 517 -2.72 8.34 20.53
C ASP A 517 -1.68 9.10 19.68
N MET A 518 -2.12 9.88 18.70
CA MET A 518 -1.31 10.87 17.97
C MET A 518 -0.96 12.09 18.83
N GLY A 519 -1.85 12.47 19.76
CA GLY A 519 -1.62 13.46 20.80
C GLY A 519 -1.61 14.93 20.35
N GLY A 520 -2.25 15.78 21.16
CA GLY A 520 -2.33 17.22 20.93
C GLY A 520 -3.39 17.64 19.91
N PHE A 521 -3.82 18.90 20.00
CA PHE A 521 -4.89 19.44 19.16
C PHE A 521 -4.44 20.67 18.36
N CYS A 522 -4.47 20.55 17.04
CA CYS A 522 -3.98 21.58 16.11
C CYS A 522 -5.00 21.99 15.04
N ALA A 523 -6.09 21.22 14.87
CA ALA A 523 -7.08 21.46 13.84
C ALA A 523 -7.83 22.79 14.09
N THR A 524 -7.65 23.74 13.17
CA THR A 524 -8.21 25.09 13.29
C THR A 524 -8.93 25.52 12.01
N ASN A 525 -9.74 26.58 12.12
CA ASN A 525 -10.44 27.16 10.98
C ASN A 525 -9.44 27.76 9.99
N PHE A 526 -9.74 27.63 8.69
CA PHE A 526 -8.89 28.18 7.63
C PHE A 526 -8.76 29.70 7.80
N THR A 527 -7.53 30.22 7.75
CA THR A 527 -7.23 31.64 7.94
C THR A 527 -7.26 32.44 6.62
N SER A 528 -7.33 31.75 5.48
CA SER A 528 -7.37 32.32 4.13
C SER A 528 -8.05 31.34 3.16
N GLY A 529 -8.13 31.71 1.87
CA GLY A 529 -8.78 30.90 0.83
C GLY A 529 -10.33 30.94 0.87
N PRO A 530 -11.01 30.15 0.02
CA PRO A 530 -12.48 30.14 -0.07
C PRO A 530 -13.20 29.78 1.24
N ALA A 531 -12.56 28.95 2.09
CA ALA A 531 -13.09 28.55 3.38
C ALA A 531 -12.68 29.46 4.57
N ALA A 532 -12.12 30.66 4.31
CA ALA A 532 -11.65 31.55 5.37
C ALA A 532 -12.69 31.80 6.48
N GLY A 533 -12.31 31.52 7.72
CA GLY A 533 -13.16 31.61 8.92
C GLY A 533 -13.98 30.34 9.23
N LYS A 534 -14.05 29.35 8.32
CA LYS A 534 -14.74 28.06 8.50
C LYS A 534 -13.75 26.95 8.86
N PHE A 535 -14.25 25.85 9.44
CA PHE A 535 -13.44 24.65 9.68
C PHE A 535 -13.31 23.77 8.42
N CYS A 536 -14.39 23.64 7.65
CA CYS A 536 -14.46 22.93 6.37
C CYS A 536 -14.83 23.89 5.22
N TRP A 537 -14.77 23.39 3.99
CA TRP A 537 -15.31 24.07 2.81
C TRP A 537 -16.84 23.80 2.70
N ASP A 538 -17.50 24.34 1.68
CA ASP A 538 -18.91 24.08 1.31
C ASP A 538 -19.06 23.56 -0.13
N GLN A 539 -17.96 23.06 -0.68
CA GLN A 539 -17.79 22.29 -1.92
C GLN A 539 -16.49 21.49 -1.82
N GLN A 540 -16.25 20.51 -2.71
CA GLN A 540 -14.97 19.78 -2.76
C GLN A 540 -13.81 20.78 -2.83
N PRO A 541 -12.85 20.77 -1.89
CA PRO A 541 -11.75 21.73 -1.86
C PRO A 541 -10.88 21.68 -3.11
N ASP A 542 -10.41 22.83 -3.59
CA ASP A 542 -9.57 22.94 -4.80
C ASP A 542 -8.27 22.11 -4.73
N TYR A 543 -7.81 21.74 -3.53
CA TYR A 543 -6.67 20.86 -3.31
C TYR A 543 -6.98 19.36 -3.47
N SER A 544 -8.24 18.94 -3.51
CA SER A 544 -8.66 17.56 -3.80
C SER A 544 -8.96 17.43 -5.29
N ALA A 545 -8.10 16.73 -6.03
CA ALA A 545 -8.27 16.59 -7.48
C ALA A 545 -9.23 15.46 -7.85
N PHE A 546 -9.22 14.36 -7.09
CA PHE A 546 -10.06 13.19 -7.33
C PHE A 546 -10.33 12.46 -6.01
N ARG A 547 -11.60 12.09 -5.75
CA ARG A 547 -11.98 11.23 -4.61
C ARG A 547 -13.07 10.21 -5.00
N GLU A 548 -12.93 8.98 -4.53
CA GLU A 548 -13.87 7.87 -4.79
C GLU A 548 -13.95 6.87 -3.61
N SER A 549 -15.17 6.58 -3.18
CA SER A 549 -15.50 5.63 -2.11
C SER A 549 -15.63 4.18 -2.63
N SER A 550 -14.55 3.63 -3.17
CA SER A 550 -14.45 2.25 -3.67
C SER A 550 -13.17 1.58 -3.19
N PHE A 551 -13.20 0.25 -2.99
CA PHE A 551 -12.00 -0.55 -2.69
C PHE A 551 -11.11 -0.76 -3.92
N GLY A 552 -9.80 -0.89 -3.72
CA GLY A 552 -8.82 -0.94 -4.80
C GLY A 552 -7.36 -1.01 -4.34
N HIS A 553 -6.45 -0.70 -5.26
CA HIS A 553 -5.01 -0.55 -4.98
C HIS A 553 -4.33 0.39 -5.99
N GLY A 554 -3.20 0.97 -5.60
CA GLY A 554 -2.37 1.82 -6.44
C GLY A 554 -1.17 1.11 -7.07
N ILE A 555 -0.74 1.60 -8.24
CA ILE A 555 0.52 1.25 -8.90
C ILE A 555 1.25 2.54 -9.29
N LEU A 556 2.51 2.67 -8.85
CA LEU A 556 3.45 3.70 -9.30
C LEU A 556 4.46 3.09 -10.29
N GLU A 557 4.55 3.67 -11.50
CA GLU A 557 5.55 3.33 -12.52
C GLU A 557 6.44 4.54 -12.83
N VAL A 558 7.58 4.66 -12.14
CA VAL A 558 8.55 5.73 -12.39
C VAL A 558 9.26 5.51 -13.72
N LYS A 559 9.20 6.50 -14.63
CA LYS A 559 9.68 6.39 -16.01
C LYS A 559 11.09 6.94 -16.18
N ASN A 560 11.41 8.04 -15.51
CA ASN A 560 12.72 8.71 -15.52
C ASN A 560 12.82 9.71 -14.36
N GLU A 561 13.93 10.47 -14.30
CA GLU A 561 14.23 11.52 -13.31
C GLU A 561 13.20 12.66 -13.15
N THR A 562 12.21 12.78 -14.05
CA THR A 562 11.15 13.81 -13.99
C THR A 562 9.72 13.30 -14.15
N TRP A 563 9.47 12.13 -14.77
CA TRP A 563 8.13 11.57 -15.01
C TRP A 563 7.90 10.26 -14.26
N ALA A 564 6.78 10.18 -13.54
CA ALA A 564 6.22 8.94 -13.00
C ALA A 564 4.73 8.83 -13.36
N LEU A 565 4.27 7.63 -13.66
CA LEU A 565 2.85 7.35 -13.87
C LEU A 565 2.26 6.80 -12.57
N TRP A 566 1.25 7.48 -12.03
CA TRP A 566 0.37 6.92 -11.01
C TRP A 566 -0.85 6.29 -11.68
N THR A 567 -1.35 5.19 -11.14
CA THR A 567 -2.56 4.50 -11.62
C THR A 567 -3.24 3.79 -10.46
N TRP A 568 -4.48 4.16 -10.16
CA TRP A 568 -5.31 3.49 -9.15
C TRP A 568 -6.35 2.58 -9.81
N TYR A 569 -6.53 1.39 -9.24
CA TYR A 569 -7.36 0.32 -9.76
C TYR A 569 -8.48 -0.04 -8.78
N ARG A 570 -9.71 0.37 -9.12
CA ARG A 570 -10.95 -0.10 -8.49
C ARG A 570 -11.06 -1.65 -8.58
N ASN A 571 -11.44 -2.31 -7.50
CA ASN A 571 -11.53 -3.77 -7.44
C ASN A 571 -12.65 -4.39 -8.30
N GLN A 572 -13.75 -3.68 -8.45
CA GLN A 572 -14.95 -4.11 -9.18
C GLN A 572 -14.78 -3.99 -10.71
N ASP A 573 -13.68 -3.39 -11.17
CA ASP A 573 -13.43 -3.10 -12.57
C ASP A 573 -12.76 -4.27 -13.31
N SER A 574 -13.17 -4.49 -14.55
CA SER A 574 -12.60 -5.53 -15.41
C SER A 574 -11.13 -5.22 -15.75
N SER A 575 -10.24 -6.20 -15.53
CA SER A 575 -8.79 -6.13 -15.82
C SER A 575 -8.44 -5.33 -17.09
N GLY A 576 -7.72 -4.22 -16.90
CA GLY A 576 -7.32 -3.29 -17.96
C GLY A 576 -8.08 -1.97 -17.94
N LYS A 577 -9.20 -1.88 -17.22
CA LYS A 577 -9.74 -0.60 -16.76
C LYS A 577 -8.91 -0.02 -15.61
N VAL A 578 -9.11 1.27 -15.36
CA VAL A 578 -8.41 2.10 -14.39
C VAL A 578 -9.46 3.03 -13.76
N GLY A 579 -9.36 3.31 -12.45
CA GLY A 579 -10.25 4.25 -11.76
C GLY A 579 -9.76 5.69 -11.88
N ASP A 580 -8.46 5.90 -11.69
CA ASP A 580 -7.79 7.21 -11.83
C ASP A 580 -6.36 7.03 -12.35
N GLN A 581 -5.88 8.00 -13.15
CA GLN A 581 -4.57 7.96 -13.78
C GLN A 581 -3.98 9.36 -14.00
N VAL A 582 -2.72 9.55 -13.62
CA VAL A 582 -2.02 10.84 -13.82
C VAL A 582 -0.51 10.64 -13.98
N TYR A 583 0.10 11.40 -14.88
CA TYR A 583 1.55 11.59 -14.91
C TYR A 583 1.96 12.63 -13.87
N ILE A 584 2.51 12.17 -12.75
CA ILE A 584 3.18 13.02 -11.79
C ILE A 584 4.51 13.45 -12.41
N VAL A 585 4.68 14.76 -12.57
CA VAL A 585 5.89 15.37 -13.13
C VAL A 585 6.49 16.32 -12.10
N ARG A 586 7.79 16.15 -11.84
CA ARG A 586 8.55 16.96 -10.89
C ARG A 586 9.44 17.97 -11.62
N GLN A 587 9.56 19.18 -11.07
CA GLN A 587 10.22 20.32 -11.71
C GLN A 587 11.44 20.78 -10.87
N PRO A 588 12.58 20.04 -10.88
CA PRO A 588 13.70 20.30 -9.99
C PRO A 588 14.29 21.72 -10.13
N GLU A 589 14.42 22.25 -11.35
CA GLU A 589 14.96 23.59 -11.60
C GLU A 589 14.08 24.72 -11.02
N LEU A 590 12.75 24.50 -10.93
CA LEU A 590 11.81 25.44 -10.34
C LEU A 590 11.83 25.37 -8.81
N CYS A 591 11.75 24.16 -8.28
CA CYS A 591 11.50 23.91 -6.86
C CYS A 591 12.78 23.79 -6.03
N LEU A 592 13.77 23.02 -6.48
CA LEU A 592 15.02 22.84 -5.72
C LEU A 592 16.00 24.00 -5.95
N GLY A 593 15.93 24.68 -7.10
CA GLY A 593 16.76 25.86 -7.40
C GLY A 593 16.38 27.12 -6.61
N SER A 594 15.18 27.16 -6.03
CA SER A 594 14.65 28.30 -5.26
C SER A 594 14.73 28.11 -3.75
N ILE A 595 14.73 26.86 -3.26
CA ILE A 595 14.81 26.58 -1.82
C ILE A 595 16.23 26.82 -1.29
N LYS A 596 16.35 27.74 -0.33
CA LYS A 596 17.52 27.83 0.54
C LYS A 596 17.45 26.70 1.57
N LEU A 597 18.12 25.59 1.28
CA LEU A 597 18.42 24.57 2.29
C LEU A 597 18.94 25.27 3.57
N PRO A 598 18.32 25.05 4.75
CA PRO A 598 18.82 25.63 5.98
C PRO A 598 20.24 25.10 6.21
N LYS A 599 21.22 26.00 6.37
CA LYS A 599 22.60 25.58 6.62
C LYS A 599 22.65 24.77 7.90
N SER A 600 22.91 23.48 7.78
CA SER A 600 23.08 22.57 8.90
C SER A 600 24.14 23.14 9.85
N SER A 601 23.75 23.42 11.10
CA SER A 601 24.64 23.93 12.14
C SER A 601 25.61 22.86 12.68
N PHE A 602 25.48 21.62 12.23
CA PHE A 602 26.37 20.50 12.53
C PHE A 602 27.68 20.59 11.73
N ALA A 603 28.54 21.51 12.15
CA ALA A 603 29.98 21.38 11.97
C ALA A 603 30.56 20.68 13.21
N ASP A 604 31.24 19.55 12.99
CA ASP A 604 32.12 18.81 13.91
C ASP A 604 31.71 18.69 15.40
N SER A 605 31.06 17.58 15.75
CA SER A 605 31.03 17.01 17.12
C SER A 605 30.93 15.49 17.10
#